data_AF-A0A0T0M9X6-F1
#
_entry.id   AF-A0A0T0M9X6-F1
#
_cell.length_a   1.000
_cell.length_b   1.000
_cell.length_c   1.000
_cell.angle_alpha   90.00
_cell.angle_beta   90.00
_cell.angle_gamma   90.00
#
_symmetry.space_group_name_H-M   'P 1'
#
loop_
_entity.id
_entity.type
_entity.pdbx_description
1 polymer ?
#
loop_
_entity_poly.entity_id
_entity_poly.type
_entity_poly.pdbx_seq_one_letter_code
_entity_poly.pdbx_strand_id
1 'polypeptide(L)'
;MQNALKDELHNILSGKSKVSYGATIQTIAGYLDDGEKAGADTEIEKHFKRKETERLENYIDNHNLWVRDIDFSQYVSEGAEQKVYLRDNESVVKLNDGIYYKSWKEYFHNLILHNFFFPDTAYELLGFAKDEEVLFAVVQQKYVSITSVTDLSKVKEFLLENGFENNRNNDYINREIGVILEDLHDENVLTQDDMLYFIDTVFYLTEDFWKE
;
A
#
# COMPACT_ATOMS: atom_id res chain seq x y z
N MET A 1 21.30 12.85 -7.71
CA MET A 1 20.26 11.94 -8.23
C MET A 1 19.23 11.61 -7.15
N GLN A 2 19.60 11.29 -5.90
CA GLN A 2 18.58 10.95 -4.88
C GLN A 2 17.70 12.11 -4.39
N ASN A 3 18.16 13.37 -4.38
CA ASN A 3 17.24 14.52 -4.14
C ASN A 3 16.11 14.57 -5.17
N ALA A 4 16.38 14.22 -6.44
CA ALA A 4 15.35 14.17 -7.47
C ALA A 4 14.34 13.04 -7.23
N LEU A 5 14.78 11.90 -6.69
CA LEU A 5 13.89 10.80 -6.32
C LEU A 5 12.98 11.19 -5.15
N LYS A 6 13.54 11.82 -4.11
CA LYS A 6 12.74 12.34 -2.99
C LYS A 6 11.71 13.36 -3.47
N ASP A 7 12.11 14.31 -4.32
CA ASP A 7 11.21 15.29 -4.94
C ASP A 7 10.12 14.64 -5.81
N GLU A 8 10.48 13.58 -6.55
CA GLU A 8 9.53 12.80 -7.34
C GLU A 8 8.49 12.11 -6.44
N LEU A 9 8.92 11.47 -5.36
CA LEU A 9 8.01 10.86 -4.38
C LEU A 9 7.08 11.90 -3.74
N HIS A 10 7.60 13.09 -3.41
CA HIS A 10 6.75 14.21 -2.94
C HIS A 10 5.72 14.62 -3.98
N ASN A 11 6.12 14.74 -5.25
CA ASN A 11 5.22 15.07 -6.34
C ASN A 11 4.16 13.98 -6.55
N ILE A 12 4.53 12.71 -6.39
CA ILE A 12 3.59 11.59 -6.47
C ILE A 12 2.61 11.63 -5.29
N LEU A 13 3.06 11.72 -4.04
CA LEU A 13 2.17 11.72 -2.88
C LEU A 13 1.24 12.94 -2.85
N SER A 14 1.71 14.10 -3.36
CA SER A 14 0.87 15.31 -3.50
C SER A 14 -0.02 15.32 -4.76
N GLY A 15 -0.03 14.24 -5.55
CA GLY A 15 -0.84 14.13 -6.76
C GLY A 15 -0.39 14.98 -7.96
N LYS A 16 0.79 15.62 -7.89
CA LYS A 16 1.41 16.38 -8.99
C LYS A 16 2.00 15.48 -10.07
N SER A 17 2.35 14.24 -9.72
CA SER A 17 2.83 13.19 -10.62
C SER A 17 2.02 11.91 -10.41
N LYS A 18 2.02 11.00 -11.38
CA LYS A 18 1.17 9.80 -11.38
C LYS A 18 2.00 8.53 -11.38
N VAL A 19 1.49 7.50 -10.73
CA VAL A 19 1.94 6.11 -10.81
C VAL A 19 0.85 5.25 -11.44
N SER A 20 1.19 4.03 -11.84
CA SER A 20 0.21 3.03 -12.30
C SER A 20 -0.93 2.91 -11.29
N TYR A 21 -2.16 3.03 -11.76
CA TYR A 21 -3.38 2.99 -10.94
C TYR A 21 -3.45 4.01 -9.78
N GLY A 22 -2.57 5.02 -9.75
CA GLY A 22 -2.46 5.95 -8.62
C GLY A 22 -3.53 7.03 -8.55
N ALA A 23 -4.15 7.41 -9.67
CA ALA A 23 -4.97 8.63 -9.75
C ALA A 23 -6.12 8.65 -8.73
N THR A 24 -6.88 7.56 -8.60
CA THR A 24 -7.97 7.45 -7.61
C THR A 24 -7.44 7.47 -6.19
N ILE A 25 -6.37 6.70 -5.93
CA ILE A 25 -5.74 6.57 -4.60
C ILE A 25 -5.22 7.94 -4.13
N GLN A 26 -4.52 8.67 -5.00
CA GLN A 26 -3.99 10.02 -4.74
C GLN A 26 -5.11 11.04 -4.50
N THR A 27 -6.21 10.94 -5.25
CA THR A 27 -7.36 11.84 -5.08
C THR A 27 -8.01 11.65 -3.70
N ILE A 28 -8.19 10.41 -3.26
CA ILE A 28 -8.77 10.10 -1.95
C ILE A 28 -7.81 10.50 -0.83
N ALA A 29 -6.51 10.19 -0.97
CA ALA A 29 -5.49 10.60 0.00
C ALA A 29 -5.46 12.13 0.18
N GLY A 30 -5.52 12.90 -0.92
CA GLY A 30 -5.60 14.36 -0.87
C GLY A 30 -6.89 14.88 -0.21
N TYR A 31 -8.04 14.24 -0.46
CA TYR A 31 -9.28 14.58 0.22
C TYR A 31 -9.19 14.41 1.75
N LEU A 32 -8.48 13.37 2.22
CA LEU A 32 -8.28 13.14 3.65
C LEU A 32 -7.34 14.19 4.27
N ASP A 33 -6.36 14.68 3.53
CA ASP A 33 -5.41 15.72 3.96
C ASP A 33 -6.10 17.05 4.32
N ASP A 34 -7.07 17.49 3.52
CA ASP A 34 -7.81 18.76 3.69
C ASP A 34 -8.59 18.90 5.02
N GLY A 35 -8.65 17.83 5.83
CA GLY A 35 -9.30 17.87 7.15
C GLY A 35 -8.41 17.50 8.32
N GLU A 36 -7.10 17.34 8.12
CA GLU A 36 -6.12 17.29 9.21
C GLU A 36 -6.00 18.68 9.87
N LYS A 37 -6.60 18.86 11.05
CA LYS A 37 -6.20 19.93 11.97
C LYS A 37 -5.10 19.38 12.89
N ALA A 38 -3.93 20.01 12.84
CA ALA A 38 -2.78 19.73 13.69
C ALA A 38 -3.16 19.66 15.19
N GLY A 39 -2.80 18.56 15.86
CA GLY A 39 -2.97 18.39 17.30
C GLY A 39 -2.64 16.97 17.78
N ALA A 40 -1.61 16.87 18.60
CA ALA A 40 -0.84 15.67 19.02
C ALA A 40 -1.52 14.72 20.02
N ASP A 41 -0.91 13.51 20.15
CA ASP A 41 -0.90 12.49 21.23
C ASP A 41 -1.53 11.11 20.95
N THR A 42 -0.89 10.03 21.42
CA THR A 42 -1.13 8.61 21.07
C THR A 42 -2.49 8.03 21.51
N GLU A 43 -3.23 8.63 22.45
CA GLU A 43 -4.63 8.26 22.70
C GLU A 43 -5.59 8.79 21.60
N ILE A 44 -5.12 9.72 20.76
CA ILE A 44 -5.88 10.29 19.65
C ILE A 44 -5.78 9.42 18.39
N GLU A 45 -4.80 8.52 18.24
CA GLU A 45 -4.61 7.74 17.01
C GLU A 45 -5.85 6.90 16.63
N LYS A 46 -6.44 6.13 17.57
CA LYS A 46 -7.67 5.37 17.29
C LYS A 46 -8.87 6.28 17.00
N HIS A 47 -8.95 7.40 17.70
CA HIS A 47 -10.02 8.38 17.50
C HIS A 47 -9.86 9.14 16.17
N PHE A 48 -8.62 9.34 15.73
CA PHE A 48 -8.23 9.95 14.48
C PHE A 48 -8.61 9.05 13.32
N LYS A 49 -8.18 7.78 13.34
CA LYS A 49 -8.54 6.81 12.31
C LYS A 49 -10.05 6.64 12.19
N ARG A 50 -10.79 6.62 13.30
CA ARG A 50 -12.26 6.56 13.26
C ARG A 50 -12.87 7.77 12.54
N LYS A 51 -12.42 9.00 12.84
CA LYS A 51 -12.89 10.21 12.14
C LYS A 51 -12.52 10.20 10.66
N GLU A 52 -11.35 9.67 10.34
CA GLU A 52 -10.91 9.52 8.95
C GLU A 52 -11.78 8.48 8.22
N THR A 53 -12.12 7.35 8.86
CA THR A 53 -13.09 6.38 8.35
C THR A 53 -14.44 7.06 8.08
N GLU A 54 -14.99 7.84 9.01
CA GLU A 54 -16.26 8.56 8.81
C GLU A 54 -16.19 9.52 7.61
N ARG A 55 -15.07 10.23 7.43
CA ARG A 55 -14.86 11.11 6.26
C ARG A 55 -14.74 10.32 4.97
N LEU A 56 -14.03 9.19 5.02
CA LEU A 56 -13.86 8.30 3.88
C LEU A 56 -15.20 7.69 3.46
N GLU A 57 -16.03 7.21 4.39
CA GLU A 57 -17.39 6.73 4.11
C GLU A 57 -18.24 7.80 3.44
N ASN A 58 -18.23 9.03 3.95
CA ASN A 58 -18.93 10.15 3.30
C ASN A 58 -18.40 10.41 1.87
N TYR A 59 -17.10 10.31 1.65
CA TYR A 59 -16.52 10.44 0.31
C TYR A 59 -17.01 9.32 -0.61
N ILE A 60 -16.99 8.09 -0.13
CA ILE A 60 -17.43 6.89 -0.86
C ILE A 60 -18.90 7.01 -1.27
N ASP A 61 -19.77 7.44 -0.36
CA ASP A 61 -21.20 7.68 -0.63
C ASP A 61 -21.39 8.73 -1.72
N ASN A 62 -20.72 9.87 -1.60
CA ASN A 62 -20.88 10.99 -2.54
C ASN A 62 -20.34 10.69 -3.94
N HIS A 63 -19.39 9.75 -4.06
CA HIS A 63 -18.75 9.39 -5.33
C HIS A 63 -19.17 8.01 -5.86
N ASN A 64 -20.11 7.33 -5.20
CA ASN A 64 -20.58 5.99 -5.56
C ASN A 64 -19.45 4.94 -5.66
N LEU A 65 -18.54 4.91 -4.70
CA LEU A 65 -17.37 4.03 -4.70
C LEU A 65 -17.58 2.69 -3.96
N TRP A 66 -18.83 2.36 -3.62
CA TRP A 66 -19.17 1.07 -2.98
C TRP A 66 -19.14 -0.07 -3.99
N VAL A 67 -18.33 -1.09 -3.70
CA VAL A 67 -18.26 -2.36 -4.42
C VAL A 67 -19.22 -3.34 -3.76
N ARG A 68 -20.20 -3.82 -4.52
CA ARG A 68 -21.24 -4.75 -4.03
C ARG A 68 -21.14 -6.16 -4.62
N ASP A 69 -20.45 -6.30 -5.75
CA ASP A 69 -20.38 -7.53 -6.52
C ASP A 69 -18.99 -8.18 -6.39
N ILE A 70 -18.59 -8.51 -5.16
CA ILE A 70 -17.38 -9.32 -4.93
C ILE A 70 -17.80 -10.78 -4.91
N ASP A 71 -17.22 -11.59 -5.80
CA ASP A 71 -17.43 -13.03 -5.79
C ASP A 71 -16.62 -13.69 -4.68
N PHE A 72 -17.24 -13.80 -3.50
CA PHE A 72 -16.64 -14.44 -2.32
C PHE A 72 -16.44 -15.97 -2.48
N SER A 73 -16.94 -16.59 -3.56
CA SER A 73 -16.77 -18.04 -3.77
C SER A 73 -15.37 -18.44 -4.19
N GLN A 74 -14.57 -17.49 -4.68
CA GLN A 74 -13.20 -17.71 -5.17
C GLN A 74 -12.13 -17.44 -4.10
N TYR A 75 -12.38 -17.82 -2.86
CA TYR A 75 -11.44 -17.63 -1.76
C TYR A 75 -10.10 -18.34 -2.01
N VAL A 76 -8.99 -17.62 -1.81
CA VAL A 76 -7.62 -18.15 -1.94
C VAL A 76 -6.96 -18.27 -0.58
N SER A 77 -6.92 -17.17 0.19
CA SER A 77 -6.27 -17.09 1.49
C SER A 77 -6.82 -15.95 2.34
N GLU A 78 -6.53 -15.99 3.64
CA GLU A 78 -6.85 -14.94 4.61
C GLU A 78 -5.68 -14.79 5.58
N GLY A 79 -5.23 -13.55 5.75
CA GLY A 79 -4.33 -13.10 6.81
C GLY A 79 -5.09 -12.35 7.90
N ALA A 80 -4.38 -11.68 8.81
CA ALA A 80 -5.02 -10.91 9.87
C ALA A 80 -5.73 -9.65 9.35
N GLU A 81 -5.24 -9.03 8.28
CA GLU A 81 -5.79 -7.80 7.68
C GLU A 81 -6.51 -7.98 6.34
N GLN A 82 -6.31 -9.12 5.68
CA GLN A 82 -6.65 -9.23 4.27
C GLN A 82 -7.27 -10.56 3.89
N LYS A 83 -8.35 -10.47 3.12
CA LYS A 83 -8.99 -11.60 2.45
C LYS A 83 -8.68 -11.54 0.95
N VAL A 84 -8.17 -12.63 0.39
CA VAL A 84 -7.75 -12.73 -1.01
C VAL A 84 -8.69 -13.64 -1.79
N TYR A 85 -9.19 -13.13 -2.92
CA TYR A 85 -10.10 -13.82 -3.82
C TYR A 85 -9.53 -13.85 -5.23
N LEU A 86 -9.61 -14.99 -5.90
CA LEU A 86 -9.24 -15.08 -7.31
C LEU A 86 -10.35 -14.43 -8.14
N ARG A 87 -10.00 -13.45 -8.99
CA ARG A 87 -10.99 -12.83 -9.88
C ARG A 87 -11.05 -13.56 -11.22
N ASP A 88 -9.87 -13.92 -11.72
CA ASP A 88 -9.62 -14.67 -12.94
C ASP A 88 -8.22 -15.31 -12.85
N ASN A 89 -7.73 -15.91 -13.95
CA ASN A 89 -6.39 -16.53 -13.96
C ASN A 89 -5.23 -15.51 -13.95
N GLU A 90 -5.50 -14.21 -13.97
CA GLU A 90 -4.51 -13.15 -14.15
C GLU A 90 -4.45 -12.17 -12.97
N SER A 91 -5.47 -12.16 -12.09
CA SER A 91 -5.61 -11.18 -11.02
C SER A 91 -6.29 -11.72 -9.76
N VAL A 92 -5.93 -11.11 -8.64
CA VAL A 92 -6.56 -11.31 -7.33
C VAL A 92 -7.21 -10.02 -6.86
N VAL A 93 -8.33 -10.16 -6.16
CA VAL A 93 -8.99 -9.08 -5.41
C VAL A 93 -8.70 -9.26 -3.94
N LYS A 94 -8.31 -8.18 -3.28
CA LYS A 94 -8.00 -8.17 -1.86
C LYS A 94 -8.85 -7.14 -1.13
N LEU A 95 -9.40 -7.53 0.01
CA LEU A 95 -10.12 -6.65 0.93
C LEU A 95 -9.20 -6.34 2.10
N ASN A 96 -8.80 -5.08 2.29
CA ASN A 96 -7.90 -4.65 3.35
C ASN A 96 -8.59 -3.63 4.26
N ASP A 97 -8.63 -3.90 5.56
CA ASP A 97 -9.24 -3.01 6.57
C ASP A 97 -8.30 -1.90 7.08
N GLY A 98 -7.07 -1.90 6.58
CA GLY A 98 -6.00 -0.98 6.92
C GLY A 98 -5.52 -1.13 8.36
N ILE A 99 -5.86 -2.19 9.12
CA ILE A 99 -5.67 -2.26 10.58
C ILE A 99 -4.22 -2.01 11.04
N TYR A 100 -3.23 -2.39 10.21
CA TYR A 100 -1.80 -2.18 10.48
C TYR A 100 -1.33 -0.72 10.31
N TYR A 101 -2.13 0.14 9.70
CA TYR A 101 -1.82 1.55 9.49
C TYR A 101 -2.51 2.44 10.53
N LYS A 102 -1.87 3.54 10.91
CA LYS A 102 -2.46 4.48 11.89
C LYS A 102 -3.61 5.28 11.30
N SER A 103 -3.65 5.40 9.97
CA SER A 103 -4.62 6.18 9.21
C SER A 103 -4.88 5.52 7.85
N TRP A 104 -6.03 5.82 7.24
CA TRP A 104 -6.31 5.46 5.84
C TRP A 104 -5.35 6.18 4.88
N LYS A 105 -4.93 7.40 5.20
CA LYS A 105 -3.91 8.13 4.45
C LYS A 105 -2.57 7.38 4.41
N GLU A 106 -2.10 6.84 5.53
CA GLU A 106 -0.91 5.99 5.55
C GLU A 106 -1.09 4.74 4.68
N TYR A 107 -2.25 4.09 4.75
CA TYR A 107 -2.56 2.95 3.86
C TYR A 107 -2.53 3.35 2.37
N PHE A 108 -3.11 4.49 2.00
CA PHE A 108 -3.08 4.96 0.61
C PHE A 108 -1.67 5.36 0.16
N HIS A 109 -0.87 5.98 1.04
CA HIS A 109 0.55 6.21 0.76
C HIS A 109 1.29 4.90 0.54
N ASN A 110 1.01 3.85 1.32
CA ASN A 110 1.57 2.53 1.10
C ASN A 110 1.27 1.99 -0.30
N LEU A 111 0.00 2.04 -0.74
CA LEU A 111 -0.36 1.60 -2.10
C LEU A 111 0.34 2.43 -3.19
N ILE A 112 0.42 3.75 -3.02
CA ILE A 112 1.08 4.64 -3.99
C ILE A 112 2.58 4.33 -4.09
N LEU A 113 3.25 4.13 -2.95
CA LEU A 113 4.67 3.80 -2.90
C LEU A 113 4.94 2.40 -3.47
N HIS A 114 4.10 1.41 -3.15
CA HIS A 114 4.16 0.09 -3.78
C HIS A 114 4.07 0.20 -5.29
N ASN A 115 3.08 0.95 -5.81
CA ASN A 115 2.90 1.11 -7.26
C ASN A 115 4.06 1.86 -7.94
N PHE A 116 4.80 2.67 -7.19
CA PHE A 116 6.01 3.34 -7.69
C PHE A 116 7.21 2.38 -7.74
N PHE A 117 7.50 1.69 -6.63
CA PHE A 117 8.68 0.83 -6.52
C PHE A 117 8.51 -0.53 -7.21
N PHE A 118 7.29 -1.06 -7.24
CA PHE A 118 6.95 -2.40 -7.74
C PHE A 118 5.78 -2.35 -8.74
N PRO A 119 5.95 -1.69 -9.89
CA PRO A 119 4.87 -1.47 -10.85
C PRO A 119 4.30 -2.76 -11.47
N ASP A 120 5.07 -3.86 -11.48
CA ASP A 120 4.63 -5.15 -12.04
C ASP A 120 3.53 -5.83 -11.22
N THR A 121 3.38 -5.44 -9.96
CA THR A 121 2.38 -5.90 -8.99
C THR A 121 1.56 -4.73 -8.43
N ALA A 122 1.48 -3.63 -9.18
CA ALA A 122 0.75 -2.44 -8.76
C ALA A 122 -0.72 -2.75 -8.39
N TYR A 123 -1.17 -2.15 -7.29
CA TYR A 123 -2.54 -2.22 -6.81
C TYR A 123 -3.43 -1.23 -7.54
N GLU A 124 -4.58 -1.70 -8.01
CA GLU A 124 -5.68 -0.87 -8.47
C GLU A 124 -6.79 -0.81 -7.42
N LEU A 125 -7.13 0.39 -6.94
CA LEU A 125 -8.27 0.56 -6.03
C LEU A 125 -9.58 0.50 -6.82
N LEU A 126 -10.33 -0.59 -6.65
CA LEU A 126 -11.64 -0.79 -7.29
C LEU A 126 -12.76 -0.02 -6.58
N GLY A 127 -12.57 0.25 -5.29
CA GLY A 127 -13.53 0.94 -4.44
C GLY A 127 -13.48 0.39 -3.02
N PHE A 128 -14.63 0.39 -2.34
CA PHE A 128 -14.72 0.00 -0.93
C PHE A 128 -15.89 -0.93 -0.69
N ALA A 129 -15.73 -1.84 0.26
CA ALA A 129 -16.79 -2.70 0.75
C ALA A 129 -16.94 -2.49 2.25
N LYS A 130 -18.15 -2.74 2.76
CA LYS A 130 -18.40 -2.72 4.19
C LYS A 130 -19.01 -4.07 4.58
N ASP A 131 -18.38 -4.72 5.55
CA ASP A 131 -18.91 -5.94 6.17
C ASP A 131 -19.07 -5.65 7.67
N GLU A 132 -20.30 -5.80 8.16
CA GLU A 132 -20.73 -5.28 9.47
C GLU A 132 -20.35 -3.79 9.66
N GLU A 133 -19.42 -3.50 10.57
CA GLU A 133 -18.92 -2.17 10.89
C GLU A 133 -17.48 -1.93 10.40
N VAL A 134 -16.92 -2.87 9.65
CA VAL A 134 -15.54 -2.78 9.14
C VAL A 134 -15.56 -2.33 7.68
N LEU A 135 -14.88 -1.21 7.44
CA LEU A 135 -14.64 -0.68 6.10
C LEU A 135 -13.40 -1.36 5.51
N PHE A 136 -13.52 -1.86 4.28
CA PHE A 136 -12.43 -2.46 3.52
C PHE A 136 -12.17 -1.66 2.26
N ALA A 137 -10.91 -1.35 2.00
CA ALA A 137 -10.47 -1.01 0.64
C ALA A 137 -10.43 -2.28 -0.20
N VAL A 138 -11.04 -2.22 -1.39
CA VAL A 138 -11.08 -3.32 -2.34
C VAL A 138 -10.06 -3.03 -3.43
N VAL A 139 -8.94 -3.74 -3.40
CA VAL A 139 -7.85 -3.56 -4.36
C VAL A 139 -7.70 -4.78 -5.26
N GLN A 140 -7.35 -4.56 -6.51
CA GLN A 140 -6.94 -5.60 -7.45
C GLN A 140 -5.43 -5.59 -7.60
N GLN A 141 -4.82 -6.76 -7.68
CA GLN A 141 -3.41 -6.95 -7.95
C GLN A 141 -3.24 -8.06 -8.98
N LYS A 142 -2.20 -7.97 -9.82
CA LYS A 142 -1.83 -9.04 -10.73
C LYS A 142 -1.51 -10.33 -9.94
N TYR A 143 -2.04 -11.46 -10.39
CA TYR A 143 -1.66 -12.77 -9.87
C TYR A 143 -0.29 -13.17 -10.41
N VAL A 144 0.61 -13.60 -9.53
CA VAL A 144 1.95 -14.05 -9.87
C VAL A 144 2.10 -15.52 -9.50
N SER A 145 2.47 -16.35 -10.47
CA SER A 145 2.69 -17.78 -10.26
C SER A 145 4.12 -18.03 -9.79
N ILE A 146 4.29 -18.76 -8.70
CA ILE A 146 5.62 -19.09 -8.15
C ILE A 146 6.25 -20.23 -8.96
N THR A 147 7.43 -20.01 -9.53
CA THR A 147 8.20 -21.06 -10.25
C THR A 147 9.32 -21.65 -9.40
N SER A 148 9.78 -20.91 -8.38
CA SER A 148 10.85 -21.33 -7.48
C SER A 148 10.74 -20.66 -6.11
N VAL A 149 11.36 -21.26 -5.10
CA VAL A 149 11.51 -20.64 -3.79
C VAL A 149 12.35 -19.36 -3.91
N THR A 150 11.90 -18.29 -3.25
CA THR A 150 12.60 -17.01 -3.27
C THR A 150 13.89 -17.06 -2.46
N ASP A 151 15.00 -16.62 -3.07
CA ASP A 151 16.29 -16.46 -2.41
C ASP A 151 16.38 -15.07 -1.78
N LEU A 152 16.26 -15.00 -0.45
CA LEU A 152 16.35 -13.74 0.30
C LEU A 152 17.69 -13.01 0.12
N SER A 153 18.76 -13.71 -0.29
CA SER A 153 20.04 -13.07 -0.62
C SER A 153 19.91 -12.21 -1.87
N LYS A 154 19.21 -12.70 -2.91
CA LYS A 154 18.92 -11.94 -4.12
C LYS A 154 18.01 -10.74 -3.83
N VAL A 155 17.02 -10.91 -2.94
CA VAL A 155 16.15 -9.80 -2.50
C VAL A 155 16.98 -8.69 -1.83
N LYS A 156 17.89 -9.07 -0.94
CA LYS A 156 18.79 -8.14 -0.26
C LYS A 156 19.72 -7.41 -1.24
N GLU A 157 20.30 -8.11 -2.20
CA GLU A 157 21.13 -7.52 -3.25
C GLU A 157 20.34 -6.54 -4.11
N PHE A 158 19.15 -6.94 -4.59
CA PHE A 158 18.25 -6.09 -5.36
C PHE A 158 17.90 -4.80 -4.63
N LEU A 159 17.54 -4.88 -3.34
CA LEU A 159 17.17 -3.70 -2.54
C LEU A 159 18.37 -2.79 -2.30
N LEU A 160 19.55 -3.37 -2.01
CA LEU A 160 20.77 -2.61 -1.83
C LEU A 160 21.15 -1.82 -3.09
N GLU A 161 21.04 -2.44 -4.27
CA GLU A 161 21.27 -1.79 -5.56
C GLU A 161 20.28 -0.65 -5.83
N ASN A 162 19.08 -0.72 -5.25
CA ASN A 162 18.04 0.33 -5.30
C ASN A 162 18.10 1.31 -4.11
N GLY A 163 19.19 1.30 -3.33
CA GLY A 163 19.44 2.27 -2.25
C GLY A 163 18.72 1.96 -0.92
N PHE A 164 18.13 0.77 -0.79
CA PHE A 164 17.55 0.28 0.44
C PHE A 164 18.55 -0.57 1.21
N GLU A 165 18.97 -0.08 2.38
CA GLU A 165 19.85 -0.82 3.27
C GLU A 165 19.04 -1.71 4.21
N ASN A 166 19.52 -2.92 4.44
CA ASN A 166 18.92 -3.79 5.45
C ASN A 166 19.11 -3.19 6.85
N ASN A 167 18.00 -2.98 7.56
CA ASN A 167 18.00 -2.38 8.89
C ASN A 167 17.97 -3.48 9.98
N ARG A 168 17.00 -4.39 9.90
CA ARG A 168 16.81 -5.52 10.82
C ARG A 168 15.99 -6.60 10.12
N ASN A 169 16.30 -7.88 10.35
CA ASN A 169 15.58 -9.00 9.72
C ASN A 169 15.45 -8.77 8.20
N ASN A 170 14.22 -8.75 7.67
CA ASN A 170 13.92 -8.42 6.28
C ASN A 170 13.27 -7.03 6.13
N ASP A 171 13.58 -6.12 7.05
CA ASP A 171 13.16 -4.72 6.99
C ASP A 171 14.30 -3.87 6.45
N TYR A 172 13.96 -2.93 5.60
CA TYR A 172 14.90 -2.13 4.83
C TYR A 172 14.58 -0.64 4.95
N ILE A 173 15.61 0.19 4.82
CA ILE A 173 15.48 1.63 4.92
C ILE A 173 16.34 2.32 3.86
N ASN A 174 15.74 3.28 3.18
CA ASN A 174 16.47 4.27 2.41
C ASN A 174 16.46 5.59 3.20
N ARG A 175 17.53 5.80 3.99
CA ARG A 175 17.66 6.97 4.88
C ARG A 175 17.74 8.30 4.13
N GLU A 176 18.26 8.28 2.91
CA GLU A 176 18.43 9.49 2.09
C GLU A 176 17.07 10.05 1.66
N ILE A 177 16.15 9.19 1.22
CA ILE A 177 14.80 9.63 0.85
C ILE A 177 13.82 9.58 2.02
N GLY A 178 14.15 8.93 3.14
CA GLY A 178 13.29 8.84 4.32
C GLY A 178 12.19 7.78 4.21
N VAL A 179 12.45 6.68 3.50
CA VAL A 179 11.47 5.60 3.26
C VAL A 179 11.92 4.32 3.97
N ILE A 180 11.00 3.68 4.69
CA ILE A 180 11.17 2.35 5.27
C ILE A 180 10.28 1.38 4.50
N LEU A 181 10.80 0.18 4.24
CA LEU A 181 10.11 -0.91 3.58
C LEU A 181 10.23 -2.17 4.46
N GLU A 182 9.11 -2.64 4.98
CA GLU A 182 8.99 -3.77 5.89
C GLU A 182 8.22 -4.93 5.25
N ASP A 183 8.18 -6.05 5.98
CA ASP A 183 7.40 -7.24 5.66
C ASP A 183 7.88 -8.04 4.43
N LEU A 184 9.19 -7.98 4.13
CA LEU A 184 9.78 -8.68 2.98
C LEU A 184 10.24 -10.11 3.33
N HIS A 185 9.32 -10.97 3.74
CA HIS A 185 9.58 -12.40 3.88
C HIS A 185 9.35 -13.17 2.56
N ASP A 186 9.69 -14.45 2.56
CA ASP A 186 9.61 -15.35 1.41
C ASP A 186 8.17 -15.60 0.91
N GLU A 187 7.15 -15.31 1.73
CA GLU A 187 5.74 -15.33 1.29
C GLU A 187 5.30 -14.03 0.58
N ASN A 188 5.96 -12.89 0.88
CA ASN A 188 5.61 -11.57 0.30
C ASN A 188 6.53 -11.15 -0.87
N VAL A 189 7.59 -11.93 -1.12
CA VAL A 189 8.43 -11.77 -2.30
C VAL A 189 8.40 -13.07 -3.08
N LEU A 190 7.77 -13.04 -4.25
CA LEU A 190 7.56 -14.19 -5.13
C LEU A 190 8.63 -14.23 -6.22
N THR A 191 9.05 -15.44 -6.60
CA THR A 191 9.97 -15.63 -7.72
C THR A 191 9.28 -16.35 -8.87
N GLN A 192 9.24 -15.69 -10.03
CA GLN A 192 8.74 -16.24 -11.28
C GLN A 192 9.80 -16.03 -12.37
N ASP A 193 10.27 -17.12 -12.98
CA ASP A 193 11.27 -17.10 -14.06
C ASP A 193 12.52 -16.27 -13.72
N ASP A 194 13.07 -16.50 -12.52
CA ASP A 194 14.22 -15.77 -11.93
C ASP A 194 13.99 -14.27 -11.65
N MET A 195 12.78 -13.75 -11.84
CA MET A 195 12.41 -12.36 -11.50
C MET A 195 11.69 -12.29 -10.15
N LEU A 196 12.00 -11.25 -9.38
CA LEU A 196 11.37 -10.96 -8.09
C LEU A 196 10.10 -10.12 -8.30
N TYR A 197 9.01 -10.55 -7.66
CA TYR A 197 7.75 -9.83 -7.62
C TYR A 197 7.37 -9.58 -6.16
N PHE A 198 7.10 -8.33 -5.82
CA PHE A 198 6.81 -7.91 -4.46
C PHE A 198 5.31 -7.77 -4.28
N ILE A 199 4.75 -8.39 -3.25
CA ILE A 199 3.34 -8.27 -2.88
C ILE A 199 3.25 -7.98 -1.38
N ASP A 200 2.13 -7.38 -0.96
CA ASP A 200 1.80 -7.13 0.45
C ASP A 200 2.92 -6.44 1.24
N THR A 201 3.67 -5.57 0.57
CA THR A 201 4.75 -4.79 1.18
C THR A 201 4.18 -3.69 2.07
N VAL A 202 4.96 -3.32 3.09
CA VAL A 202 4.61 -2.23 4.00
C VAL A 202 5.62 -1.09 3.92
N PHE A 203 5.19 0.07 3.44
CA PHE A 203 5.96 1.30 3.37
C PHE A 203 5.61 2.27 4.50
N TYR A 204 6.64 2.84 5.12
CA TYR A 204 6.51 3.97 6.04
C TYR A 204 7.38 5.14 5.60
N LEU A 205 6.90 6.35 5.88
CA LEU A 205 7.62 7.60 5.64
C LEU A 205 8.14 8.15 6.96
N THR A 206 9.43 8.41 7.06
CA THR A 206 10.03 9.02 8.25
C THR A 206 9.79 10.53 8.28
N GLU A 207 10.05 11.17 9.42
CA GLU A 207 10.03 12.64 9.49
C GLU A 207 11.01 13.28 8.50
N ASP A 208 12.14 12.61 8.22
CA ASP A 208 13.15 13.10 7.27
C ASP A 208 12.64 13.11 5.83
N PHE A 209 11.65 12.28 5.49
CA PHE A 209 10.98 12.36 4.18
C PHE A 209 10.37 13.75 3.96
N TRP A 210 9.73 14.31 4.99
CA TRP A 210 8.98 15.57 4.90
C TRP A 210 9.83 16.84 5.05
N LYS A 211 11.11 16.70 5.37
CA LYS A 211 12.05 17.84 5.47
C LYS A 211 12.57 18.23 4.09
N GLU A 212 12.80 19.52 3.88
CA GLU A 212 13.49 20.07 2.70
C GLU A 212 14.97 19.67 2.66
#